data_AF-A0A7S2P365-F1
#
_entry.id   AF-A0A7S2P365-F1
#
_cell.length_a   1.000
_cell.length_b   1.000
_cell.length_c   1.000
_cell.angle_alpha   90.00
_cell.angle_beta   90.00
_cell.angle_gamma   90.00
#
_symmetry.space_group_name_H-M   'P 1'
#
loop_
_entity.id
_entity.type
_entity.pdbx_description
1 polymer ?
#
loop_
_entity_poly.entity_id
_entity_poly.type
_entity_poly.pdbx_seq_one_letter_code
_entity_poly.pdbx_strand_id
1 'polypeptide(L)'
;YKAREYHLISPTAPPSDDVIASLRGNGNMLWGAKSPRTKELAKVCTPLVERALKDIEKYGEQAQAVAAMPGLCDWVRETYFTNKDSTAVLEKFLREEADRNIKDMDKLVGAVKAIATNQPRPGHSVVGQGTFRDAEAGWQALARDFAIRAGKVGAHECELYGKSGAMFVGVQYLADTSPAYLRSAGGSMASFIFANVAEWGDS
;
A
#
# COMPACT_ATOMS: atom_id res chain seq x y z
N TYR A 1 -14.82 19.89 -0.01
CA TYR A 1 -14.40 19.24 -1.26
C TYR A 1 -15.41 18.16 -1.65
N LYS A 2 -15.76 18.05 -2.94
CA LYS A 2 -16.63 16.97 -3.44
C LYS A 2 -15.75 15.80 -3.89
N ALA A 3 -16.15 14.58 -3.53
CA ALA A 3 -15.54 13.37 -4.07
C ALA A 3 -15.71 13.33 -5.60
N ARG A 4 -14.66 12.92 -6.29
CA ARG A 4 -14.56 12.79 -7.75
C ARG A 4 -14.15 11.36 -8.08
N GLU A 5 -14.72 10.84 -9.16
CA GLU A 5 -14.30 9.58 -9.75
C GLU A 5 -13.89 9.85 -11.20
N TYR A 6 -12.65 9.50 -11.52
CA TYR A 6 -12.05 9.64 -12.82
C TYR A 6 -12.18 8.29 -13.53
N HIS A 7 -12.73 8.28 -14.75
CA HIS A 7 -12.90 7.07 -15.55
C HIS A 7 -12.13 7.18 -16.85
N LEU A 8 -11.39 6.13 -17.20
CA LEU A 8 -10.87 5.92 -18.53
C LEU A 8 -11.87 5.07 -19.30
N ILE A 9 -12.44 5.61 -20.37
CA ILE A 9 -13.51 4.96 -21.14
C ILE A 9 -12.96 4.46 -22.48
N SER A 10 -13.42 3.31 -22.96
CA SER A 10 -13.08 2.81 -24.29
C SER A 10 -13.82 3.64 -25.35
N PRO A 11 -13.14 4.11 -26.41
CA PRO A 11 -13.84 4.83 -27.47
C PRO A 11 -14.72 3.91 -28.34
N THR A 12 -14.72 2.59 -28.12
CA THR A 12 -15.32 1.60 -29.03
C THR A 12 -16.27 0.59 -28.38
N ALA A 13 -16.51 0.63 -27.06
CA ALA A 13 -17.37 -0.35 -26.38
C ALA A 13 -18.77 0.21 -26.05
N PRO A 14 -19.79 -0.65 -25.89
CA PRO A 14 -21.11 -0.23 -25.43
C PRO A 14 -21.08 0.21 -23.94
N PRO A 15 -22.01 1.09 -23.52
CA PRO A 15 -21.86 1.98 -22.34
C PRO A 15 -21.74 1.31 -20.96
N SER A 16 -22.00 0.01 -20.81
CA SER A 16 -21.89 -0.69 -19.52
C SER A 16 -20.57 -1.43 -19.29
N ASP A 17 -19.79 -1.72 -20.35
CA ASP A 17 -18.48 -2.41 -20.30
C ASP A 17 -17.29 -1.47 -20.58
N ASP A 18 -17.58 -0.17 -20.50
CA ASP A 18 -16.81 0.87 -21.15
C ASP A 18 -15.65 1.40 -20.29
N VAL A 19 -15.67 1.14 -18.97
CA VAL A 19 -14.64 1.62 -18.04
C VAL A 19 -13.42 0.70 -18.05
N ILE A 20 -12.33 1.19 -18.66
CA ILE A 20 -11.01 0.52 -18.69
C ILE A 20 -10.31 0.64 -17.35
N ALA A 21 -10.42 1.81 -16.71
CA ALA A 21 -9.79 2.09 -15.42
C ALA A 21 -10.56 3.19 -14.68
N SER A 22 -10.43 3.20 -13.35
CA SER A 22 -10.99 4.23 -12.49
C SER A 22 -9.97 4.68 -11.43
N LEU A 23 -10.05 5.94 -11.02
CA LEU A 23 -9.30 6.52 -9.91
C LEU A 23 -10.24 7.41 -9.08
N ARG A 24 -10.12 7.40 -7.76
CA ARG A 24 -10.91 8.28 -6.88
C ARG A 24 -10.07 9.43 -6.36
N GLY A 25 -10.71 10.56 -6.14
CA GLY A 25 -10.11 11.70 -5.47
C GLY A 25 -11.09 12.48 -4.62
N ASN A 26 -10.61 13.12 -3.56
CA ASN A 26 -11.37 14.06 -2.74
C ASN A 26 -10.43 15.09 -2.13
N GLY A 27 -10.67 16.36 -2.43
CA GLY A 27 -9.71 17.41 -2.13
C GLY A 27 -8.40 17.13 -2.85
N ASN A 28 -7.30 17.19 -2.11
CA ASN A 28 -5.95 16.87 -2.57
C ASN A 28 -5.58 15.38 -2.51
N MET A 29 -6.47 14.49 -2.06
CA MET A 29 -6.15 13.07 -1.86
C MET A 29 -6.61 12.21 -3.04
N LEU A 30 -5.75 11.30 -3.51
CA LEU A 30 -6.03 10.29 -4.54
C LEU A 30 -5.93 8.87 -3.98
N TRP A 31 -6.82 7.97 -4.39
CA TRP A 31 -6.78 6.56 -3.97
C TRP A 31 -7.63 5.66 -4.87
N GLY A 32 -7.55 4.34 -4.67
CA GLY A 32 -8.50 3.39 -5.22
C GLY A 32 -8.44 3.27 -6.74
N ALA A 33 -7.22 3.33 -7.30
CA ALA A 33 -6.99 3.07 -8.70
C ALA A 33 -7.29 1.60 -9.03
N LYS A 34 -8.14 1.36 -10.02
CA LYS A 34 -8.57 0.00 -10.39
C LYS A 34 -8.66 -0.13 -11.90
N SER A 35 -8.41 -1.33 -12.40
CA SER A 35 -8.73 -1.71 -13.76
C SER A 35 -9.33 -3.12 -13.77
N PRO A 36 -10.50 -3.34 -14.39
CA PRO A 36 -11.06 -4.69 -14.53
C PRO A 36 -10.22 -5.59 -15.44
N ARG A 37 -9.42 -5.00 -16.32
CA ARG A 37 -8.76 -5.70 -17.44
C ARG A 37 -7.28 -6.02 -17.18
N THR A 38 -6.64 -5.32 -16.26
CA THR A 38 -5.22 -5.53 -15.97
C THR A 38 -4.87 -5.17 -14.54
N LYS A 39 -3.84 -5.83 -14.02
CA LYS A 39 -3.20 -5.46 -12.75
C LYS A 39 -2.09 -4.41 -12.93
N GLU A 40 -1.64 -4.17 -14.16
CA GLU A 40 -0.60 -3.18 -14.47
C GLU A 40 -1.18 -1.76 -14.47
N LEU A 41 -1.60 -1.27 -13.31
CA LEU A 41 -2.28 0.02 -13.16
C LEU A 41 -1.45 1.18 -13.72
N ALA A 42 -0.12 1.13 -13.59
CA ALA A 42 0.79 2.13 -14.14
C ALA A 42 0.74 2.27 -15.67
N LYS A 43 0.23 1.28 -16.42
CA LYS A 43 0.08 1.39 -17.89
C LYS A 43 -1.25 2.03 -18.30
N VAL A 44 -2.27 1.95 -17.44
CA VAL A 44 -3.65 2.34 -17.80
C VAL A 44 -4.17 3.53 -17.01
N CYS A 45 -3.75 3.71 -15.75
CA CYS A 45 -4.27 4.74 -14.86
C CYS A 45 -3.45 6.03 -14.87
N THR A 46 -2.26 6.07 -15.51
CA THR A 46 -1.40 7.26 -15.54
C THR A 46 -2.13 8.51 -16.07
N PRO A 47 -2.92 8.44 -17.16
CA PRO A 47 -3.70 9.60 -17.61
C PRO A 47 -4.74 10.08 -16.59
N LEU A 48 -5.28 9.17 -15.76
CA LEU A 48 -6.23 9.51 -14.70
C LEU A 48 -5.54 10.26 -13.56
N VAL A 49 -4.33 9.82 -13.19
CA VAL A 49 -3.51 10.51 -12.18
C VAL A 49 -3.14 11.91 -12.67
N GLU A 50 -2.62 12.04 -13.89
CA GLU A 50 -2.29 13.35 -14.48
C GLU A 50 -3.50 14.30 -14.52
N ARG A 51 -4.67 13.78 -14.88
CA ARG A 51 -5.89 14.59 -14.88
C ARG A 51 -6.28 15.02 -13.48
N ALA A 52 -6.20 14.12 -12.51
CA ALA A 52 -6.53 14.42 -11.13
C ALA A 52 -5.57 15.45 -10.51
N LEU A 53 -4.26 15.34 -10.79
CA LEU A 53 -3.26 16.31 -10.34
C LEU A 53 -3.54 17.71 -10.90
N LYS A 54 -3.84 17.85 -12.20
CA LYS A 54 -4.25 19.14 -12.80
C LYS A 54 -5.49 19.74 -12.15
N ASP A 55 -6.41 18.90 -11.69
CA ASP A 55 -7.62 19.35 -11.01
C ASP A 55 -7.37 19.73 -9.55
N ILE A 56 -6.36 19.15 -8.89
CA ILE A 56 -5.92 19.50 -7.53
C ILE A 56 -5.13 20.81 -7.55
N GLU A 57 -4.22 20.98 -8.53
CA GLU A 57 -3.36 22.15 -8.69
C GLU A 57 -4.16 23.47 -8.74
N LYS A 58 -5.37 23.46 -9.31
CA LYS A 58 -6.30 24.61 -9.35
C LYS A 58 -6.64 25.18 -7.98
N TYR A 59 -6.48 24.38 -6.92
CA TYR A 59 -6.78 24.77 -5.54
C TYR A 59 -5.52 25.12 -4.74
N GLY A 60 -4.33 24.98 -5.32
CA GLY A 60 -3.05 25.28 -4.65
C GLY A 60 -2.67 24.32 -3.52
N GLU A 61 -3.36 23.19 -3.39
CA GLU A 61 -3.05 22.19 -2.37
C GLU A 61 -2.01 21.17 -2.88
N GLN A 62 -1.11 20.73 -2.01
CA GLN A 62 -0.20 19.64 -2.34
C GLN A 62 -0.97 18.33 -2.49
N ALA A 63 -0.87 17.71 -3.67
CA ALA A 63 -1.53 16.44 -3.93
C ALA A 63 -0.90 15.30 -3.12
N GLN A 64 -1.75 14.44 -2.56
CA GLN A 64 -1.40 13.27 -1.78
C GLN A 64 -2.07 12.04 -2.37
N ALA A 65 -1.51 10.86 -2.10
CA ALA A 65 -2.18 9.62 -2.41
C ALA A 65 -2.06 8.60 -1.29
N VAL A 66 -3.08 7.76 -1.17
CA VAL A 66 -3.05 6.56 -0.35
C VAL A 66 -3.20 5.35 -1.27
N ALA A 67 -2.18 4.50 -1.26
CA ALA A 67 -2.13 3.27 -2.03
C ALA A 67 -2.50 2.06 -1.17
N ALA A 68 -3.44 1.27 -1.67
CA ALA A 68 -3.68 -0.07 -1.20
C ALA A 68 -2.47 -0.97 -1.52
N MET A 69 -2.19 -1.90 -0.62
CA MET A 69 -1.11 -2.89 -0.70
C MET A 69 -1.67 -4.32 -0.65
N PRO A 70 -2.65 -4.69 -1.51
CA PRO A 70 -3.14 -6.05 -1.54
C PRO A 70 -2.00 -7.03 -1.86
N GLY A 71 -2.07 -8.23 -1.29
CA GLY A 71 -1.00 -9.24 -1.38
C GLY A 71 0.17 -9.06 -0.41
N LEU A 72 0.22 -8.00 0.40
CA LEU A 72 1.30 -7.83 1.39
C LEU A 72 1.40 -9.03 2.36
N CYS A 73 0.28 -9.57 2.86
CA CYS A 73 0.32 -10.75 3.73
C CYS A 73 0.91 -11.98 3.03
N ASP A 74 0.50 -12.22 1.77
CA ASP A 74 0.99 -13.35 0.98
C ASP A 74 2.50 -13.19 0.69
N TRP A 75 2.94 -11.98 0.32
CA TRP A 75 4.35 -11.67 0.11
C TRP A 75 5.19 -11.89 1.36
N VAL A 76 4.74 -11.41 2.54
CA VAL A 76 5.45 -11.65 3.81
C VAL A 76 5.53 -13.16 4.09
N ARG A 77 4.41 -13.88 3.91
CA ARG A 77 4.36 -15.34 4.12
C ARG A 77 5.34 -16.08 3.21
N GLU A 78 5.32 -15.78 1.92
CA GLU A 78 6.14 -16.45 0.92
C GLU A 78 7.63 -16.14 1.10
N THR A 79 7.95 -14.90 1.44
CA THR A 79 9.34 -14.44 1.62
C THR A 79 9.95 -14.96 2.92
N TYR A 80 9.20 -14.94 4.02
CA TYR A 80 9.76 -15.11 5.36
C TYR A 80 9.31 -16.37 6.12
N PHE A 81 8.26 -17.07 5.65
CA PHE A 81 7.69 -18.19 6.40
C PHE A 81 7.55 -19.51 5.60
N THR A 82 8.09 -19.57 4.38
CA THR A 82 8.03 -20.79 3.55
C THR A 82 9.08 -21.84 3.96
N ASN A 83 10.29 -21.41 4.34
CA ASN A 83 11.39 -22.31 4.70
C ASN A 83 11.85 -22.06 6.14
N LYS A 84 12.43 -23.09 6.80
CA LYS A 84 12.90 -23.00 8.19
C LYS A 84 13.96 -21.90 8.41
N ASP A 85 14.81 -21.66 7.41
CA ASP A 85 15.88 -20.65 7.47
C ASP A 85 15.36 -19.21 7.27
N SER A 86 14.12 -19.04 6.80
CA SER A 86 13.54 -17.74 6.47
C SER A 86 13.22 -16.88 7.71
N THR A 87 13.03 -17.51 8.87
CA THR A 87 12.76 -16.78 10.13
C THR A 87 13.98 -15.95 10.57
N ALA A 88 15.20 -16.49 10.42
CA ALA A 88 16.42 -15.76 10.77
C ALA A 88 16.64 -14.53 9.86
N VAL A 89 16.25 -14.63 8.59
CA VAL A 89 16.27 -13.52 7.64
C VAL A 89 15.29 -12.42 8.07
N LEU A 90 14.08 -12.81 8.49
CA LEU A 90 13.09 -11.86 9.01
C LEU A 90 13.60 -11.16 10.27
N GLU A 91 14.12 -11.90 11.24
CA GLU A 91 14.65 -11.30 12.47
C GLU A 91 15.75 -10.30 12.19
N LYS A 92 16.69 -10.64 11.28
CA LYS A 92 17.73 -9.72 10.86
C LYS A 92 17.14 -8.44 10.24
N PHE A 93 16.22 -8.59 9.29
CA PHE A 93 15.53 -7.47 8.66
C PHE A 93 14.82 -6.58 9.69
N LEU A 94 14.09 -7.18 10.64
CA LEU A 94 13.33 -6.43 11.65
C LEU A 94 14.25 -5.67 12.62
N ARG A 95 15.42 -6.21 12.96
CA ARG A 95 16.42 -5.51 13.79
C ARG A 95 17.03 -4.31 13.07
N GLU A 96 17.17 -4.40 11.76
CA GLU A 96 17.74 -3.35 10.91
C GLU A 96 16.71 -2.24 10.65
N GLU A 97 15.46 -2.61 10.35
CA GLU A 97 14.46 -1.70 9.77
C GLU A 97 13.33 -1.24 10.71
N ALA A 98 12.96 -2.01 11.75
CA ALA A 98 11.80 -1.71 12.58
C ALA A 98 12.15 -0.88 13.82
N ASP A 99 13.08 -1.36 14.66
CA ASP A 99 13.69 -0.63 15.79
C ASP A 99 14.85 -1.47 16.35
N ARG A 100 16.00 -0.85 16.64
CA ARG A 100 17.14 -1.55 17.27
C ARG A 100 16.87 -1.93 18.73
N ASN A 101 15.85 -1.33 19.36
CA ASN A 101 15.48 -1.54 20.76
C ASN A 101 14.35 -2.57 20.96
N ILE A 102 14.03 -3.40 19.97
CA ILE A 102 13.05 -4.49 20.14
C ILE A 102 13.51 -5.42 21.27
N LYS A 103 12.83 -5.31 22.41
CA LYS A 103 13.13 -6.09 23.64
C LYS A 103 12.66 -7.54 23.55
N ASP A 104 11.66 -7.81 22.74
CA ASP A 104 10.99 -9.12 22.63
C ASP A 104 10.78 -9.47 21.15
N MET A 105 11.82 -10.02 20.53
CA MET A 105 11.83 -10.36 19.11
C MET A 105 10.88 -11.53 18.81
N ASP A 106 10.82 -12.53 19.69
CA ASP A 106 9.96 -13.70 19.51
C ASP A 106 8.49 -13.30 19.48
N LYS A 107 8.09 -12.37 20.35
CA LYS A 107 6.74 -11.83 20.38
C LYS A 107 6.41 -11.03 19.12
N LEU A 108 7.34 -10.21 18.63
CA LEU A 108 7.18 -9.45 17.38
C LEU A 108 7.05 -10.39 16.17
N VAL A 109 7.98 -11.33 16.01
CA VAL A 109 7.98 -12.31 14.91
C VAL A 109 6.73 -13.16 14.95
N GLY A 110 6.33 -13.65 16.14
CA GLY A 110 5.10 -14.39 16.32
C GLY A 110 3.85 -13.58 15.94
N ALA A 111 3.84 -12.28 16.23
CA ALA A 111 2.75 -11.40 15.85
C ALA A 111 2.70 -11.13 14.34
N VAL A 112 3.85 -10.85 13.71
CA VAL A 112 3.98 -10.70 12.25
C VAL A 112 3.53 -11.97 11.54
N LYS A 113 3.98 -13.14 11.99
CA LYS A 113 3.56 -14.43 11.44
C LYS A 113 2.06 -14.62 11.54
N ALA A 114 1.48 -14.30 12.69
CA ALA A 114 0.04 -14.44 12.90
C ALA A 114 -0.78 -13.54 11.94
N ILE A 115 -0.33 -12.32 11.67
CA ILE A 115 -0.96 -11.45 10.67
C ILE A 115 -0.80 -12.02 9.25
N ALA A 116 0.43 -12.35 8.84
CA ALA A 116 0.72 -12.82 7.48
C ALA A 116 0.03 -14.15 7.13
N THR A 117 -0.15 -15.03 8.12
CA THR A 117 -0.80 -16.34 7.93
C THR A 117 -2.28 -16.33 8.29
N ASN A 118 -2.78 -15.26 8.90
CA ASN A 118 -4.10 -15.19 9.52
C ASN A 118 -4.35 -16.35 10.53
N GLN A 119 -3.29 -16.84 11.17
CA GLN A 119 -3.36 -17.90 12.19
C GLN A 119 -3.08 -17.31 13.57
N PRO A 120 -3.94 -17.57 14.59
CA PRO A 120 -3.70 -17.09 15.94
C PRO A 120 -2.38 -17.60 16.52
N ARG A 121 -1.74 -16.78 17.37
CA ARG A 121 -0.58 -17.21 18.16
C ARG A 121 -0.99 -18.29 19.17
N PRO A 122 -0.05 -19.14 19.64
CA PRO A 122 -0.34 -20.09 20.72
C PRO A 122 -1.02 -19.41 21.92
N GLY A 123 -2.05 -20.08 22.47
CA GLY A 123 -2.85 -19.54 23.57
C GLY A 123 -3.89 -18.48 23.19
N HIS A 124 -4.06 -18.16 21.90
CA HIS A 124 -5.07 -17.22 21.41
C HIS A 124 -6.05 -17.91 20.45
N SER A 125 -7.32 -17.50 20.47
CA SER A 125 -8.37 -18.05 19.59
C SER A 125 -8.53 -17.28 18.28
N VAL A 126 -8.02 -16.05 18.21
CA VAL A 126 -8.16 -15.15 17.06
C VAL A 126 -6.91 -14.28 16.87
N VAL A 127 -6.69 -13.79 15.64
CA VAL A 127 -5.74 -12.70 15.35
C VAL A 127 -6.39 -11.38 15.79
N GLY A 128 -6.30 -11.08 17.08
CA GLY A 128 -6.96 -9.92 17.71
C GLY A 128 -6.07 -8.68 17.80
N GLN A 129 -6.62 -7.61 18.35
CA GLN A 129 -5.97 -6.31 18.56
C GLN A 129 -4.58 -6.41 19.22
N GLY A 130 -4.42 -7.30 20.21
CA GLY A 130 -3.13 -7.51 20.87
C GLY A 130 -2.05 -7.99 19.90
N THR A 131 -2.41 -8.80 18.90
CA THR A 131 -1.48 -9.26 17.86
C THR A 131 -1.06 -8.10 16.96
N PHE A 132 -2.00 -7.26 16.52
CA PHE A 132 -1.68 -6.08 15.71
C PHE A 132 -0.78 -5.11 16.47
N ARG A 133 -1.13 -4.76 17.72
CA ARG A 133 -0.29 -3.91 18.57
C ARG A 133 1.13 -4.46 18.72
N ASP A 134 1.27 -5.77 18.93
CA ASP A 134 2.59 -6.39 19.11
C ASP A 134 3.39 -6.48 17.78
N ALA A 135 2.72 -6.40 16.63
CA ALA A 135 3.33 -6.47 15.30
C ALA A 135 3.69 -5.09 14.71
N GLU A 136 3.17 -4.00 15.27
CA GLU A 136 3.11 -2.68 14.64
C GLU A 136 4.43 -2.24 13.98
N ALA A 137 5.52 -2.18 14.75
CA ALA A 137 6.82 -1.73 14.23
C ALA A 137 7.33 -2.63 13.08
N GLY A 138 7.25 -3.95 13.27
CA GLY A 138 7.72 -4.90 12.26
C GLY A 138 6.83 -4.94 11.01
N TRP A 139 5.52 -4.81 11.19
CA TRP A 139 4.58 -4.79 10.08
C TRP A 139 4.71 -3.51 9.25
N GLN A 140 4.96 -2.36 9.88
CA GLN A 140 5.25 -1.10 9.17
C GLN A 140 6.56 -1.18 8.38
N ALA A 141 7.62 -1.79 8.93
CA ALA A 141 8.88 -2.01 8.21
C ALA A 141 8.69 -2.90 6.97
N LEU A 142 7.97 -4.02 7.12
CA LEU A 142 7.63 -4.91 6.00
C LEU A 142 6.75 -4.23 4.95
N ALA A 143 5.74 -3.47 5.38
CA ALA A 143 4.87 -2.73 4.48
C ALA A 143 5.64 -1.64 3.70
N ARG A 144 6.62 -0.98 4.34
CA ARG A 144 7.52 -0.04 3.66
C ARG A 144 8.36 -0.74 2.59
N ASP A 145 9.00 -1.87 2.91
CA ASP A 145 9.81 -2.61 1.93
C ASP A 145 8.95 -3.10 0.75
N PHE A 146 7.73 -3.56 1.03
CA PHE A 146 6.75 -3.93 0.01
C PHE A 146 6.38 -2.75 -0.92
N ALA A 147 6.11 -1.57 -0.36
CA ALA A 147 5.79 -0.37 -1.12
C ALA A 147 6.98 0.12 -1.97
N ILE A 148 8.21 0.07 -1.44
CA ILE A 148 9.42 0.46 -2.18
C ILE A 148 9.70 -0.52 -3.32
N ARG A 149 9.41 -1.82 -3.13
CA ARG A 149 9.60 -2.86 -4.15
C ARG A 149 8.40 -3.01 -5.10
N ALA A 150 7.47 -2.06 -5.12
CA ALA A 150 6.16 -2.19 -5.76
C ALA A 150 6.16 -2.85 -7.15
N GLY A 151 7.08 -2.46 -8.04
CA GLY A 151 7.20 -3.01 -9.40
C GLY A 151 7.67 -4.47 -9.50
N LYS A 152 8.08 -5.09 -8.38
CA LYS A 152 8.53 -6.49 -8.30
C LYS A 152 7.58 -7.39 -7.52
N VAL A 153 6.82 -6.82 -6.57
CA VAL A 153 6.04 -7.59 -5.57
C VAL A 153 4.52 -7.42 -5.73
N GLY A 154 4.07 -6.71 -6.78
CA GLY A 154 2.65 -6.59 -7.10
C GLY A 154 1.90 -5.51 -6.32
N ALA A 155 2.60 -4.52 -5.75
CA ALA A 155 1.97 -3.36 -5.12
C ALA A 155 1.53 -2.33 -6.17
N HIS A 156 0.52 -2.67 -6.97
CA HIS A 156 0.20 -1.97 -8.23
C HIS A 156 -0.15 -0.48 -8.07
N GLU A 157 -0.86 -0.08 -7.00
CA GLU A 157 -1.14 1.34 -6.73
C GLU A 157 0.13 2.10 -6.31
N CYS A 158 1.00 1.47 -5.50
CA CYS A 158 2.29 2.04 -5.12
C CYS A 158 3.16 2.27 -6.37
N GLU A 159 3.18 1.30 -7.29
CA GLU A 159 3.91 1.40 -8.55
C GLU A 159 3.34 2.53 -9.44
N LEU A 160 2.02 2.63 -9.56
CA LEU A 160 1.34 3.69 -10.30
C LEU A 160 1.75 5.07 -9.79
N TYR A 161 1.64 5.32 -8.48
CA TYR A 161 1.94 6.63 -7.92
C TYR A 161 3.44 6.95 -8.00
N GLY A 162 4.32 5.99 -7.71
CA GLY A 162 5.76 6.16 -7.87
C GLY A 162 6.16 6.51 -9.31
N LYS A 163 5.59 5.82 -10.31
CA LYS A 163 5.82 6.13 -11.74
C LYS A 163 5.19 7.46 -12.18
N SER A 164 4.19 7.95 -11.45
CA SER A 164 3.54 9.25 -11.69
C SER A 164 4.23 10.40 -10.95
N GLY A 165 5.46 10.19 -10.44
CA GLY A 165 6.25 11.22 -9.76
C GLY A 165 5.91 11.43 -8.29
N ALA A 166 5.15 10.53 -7.67
CA ALA A 166 4.87 10.61 -6.25
C ALA A 166 6.03 10.07 -5.42
N MET A 167 6.38 10.77 -4.35
CA MET A 167 7.35 10.33 -3.34
C MET A 167 6.63 9.56 -2.24
N PHE A 168 7.17 8.39 -1.88
CA PHE A 168 6.71 7.62 -0.72
C PHE A 168 7.04 8.36 0.58
N VAL A 169 6.03 8.55 1.43
CA VAL A 169 6.15 9.28 2.71
C VAL A 169 6.11 8.33 3.91
N GLY A 170 5.32 7.27 3.84
CA GLY A 170 5.20 6.36 4.97
C GLY A 170 4.10 5.32 4.83
N VAL A 171 3.90 4.56 5.91
CA VAL A 171 2.86 3.54 6.03
C VAL A 171 1.82 4.04 7.01
N GLN A 172 0.55 3.99 6.61
CA GLN A 172 -0.59 4.17 7.51
C GLN A 172 -1.00 2.80 8.04
N TYR A 173 -0.59 2.51 9.28
CA TYR A 173 -0.89 1.24 9.94
C TYR A 173 -2.36 1.17 10.35
N LEU A 174 -3.03 0.06 10.04
CA LEU A 174 -4.47 -0.15 10.30
C LEU A 174 -5.39 0.93 9.68
N ALA A 175 -5.02 1.50 8.54
CA ALA A 175 -5.83 2.48 7.83
C ALA A 175 -7.14 1.89 7.28
N ASP A 176 -7.16 0.59 6.93
CA ASP A 176 -8.37 -0.13 6.56
C ASP A 176 -8.49 -1.42 7.40
N THR A 177 -9.48 -1.43 8.28
CA THR A 177 -9.75 -2.54 9.23
C THR A 177 -10.84 -3.50 8.75
N SER A 178 -11.25 -3.40 7.47
CA SER A 178 -12.21 -4.33 6.90
C SER A 178 -11.66 -5.76 6.94
N PRO A 179 -12.49 -6.78 7.24
CA PRO A 179 -12.00 -8.15 7.36
C PRO A 179 -11.29 -8.68 6.11
N ALA A 180 -11.70 -8.24 4.92
CA ALA A 180 -11.06 -8.62 3.67
C ALA A 180 -9.66 -8.01 3.54
N TYR A 181 -9.50 -6.74 3.89
CA TYR A 181 -8.23 -6.04 3.74
C TYR A 181 -7.23 -6.38 4.85
N LEU A 182 -7.70 -6.65 6.08
CA LEU A 182 -6.86 -7.22 7.13
C LEU A 182 -6.22 -8.54 6.71
N ARG A 183 -6.98 -9.43 6.04
CA ARG A 183 -6.44 -10.69 5.51
C ARG A 183 -5.41 -10.49 4.40
N SER A 184 -5.58 -9.46 3.58
CA SER A 184 -4.73 -9.22 2.42
C SER A 184 -3.46 -8.43 2.75
N ALA A 185 -3.52 -7.48 3.68
CA ALA A 185 -2.46 -6.50 3.89
C ALA A 185 -2.23 -6.12 5.36
N GLY A 186 -2.89 -6.80 6.31
CA GLY A 186 -2.80 -6.45 7.73
C GLY A 186 -3.27 -5.04 8.04
N GLY A 187 -4.13 -4.47 7.19
CA GLY A 187 -4.69 -3.12 7.32
C GLY A 187 -3.76 -1.97 6.94
N SER A 188 -2.55 -2.25 6.46
CA SER A 188 -1.60 -1.22 6.08
C SER A 188 -1.92 -0.62 4.71
N MET A 189 -1.78 0.69 4.58
CA MET A 189 -1.79 1.43 3.32
C MET A 189 -0.52 2.27 3.19
N ALA A 190 -0.06 2.54 1.98
CA ALA A 190 1.12 3.38 1.74
C ALA A 190 0.69 4.82 1.43
N SER A 191 1.40 5.79 1.98
CA SER A 191 1.14 7.22 1.80
C SER A 191 2.18 7.82 0.86
N PHE A 192 1.72 8.63 -0.09
CA PHE A 192 2.54 9.31 -1.08
C PHE A 192 2.20 10.80 -1.15
N ILE A 193 3.17 11.61 -1.56
CA ILE A 193 2.96 13.02 -1.91
C ILE A 193 3.50 13.28 -3.31
N PHE A 194 2.81 14.11 -4.08
CA PHE A 194 3.31 14.58 -5.36
C PHE A 194 4.02 15.92 -5.15
N ALA A 195 5.22 16.07 -5.71
CA ALA A 195 5.93 17.34 -5.66
C ALA A 195 5.13 18.41 -6.40
N ASN A 196 5.07 19.62 -5.85
CA ASN A 196 4.59 20.78 -6.60
C ASN A 196 5.65 21.15 -7.62
N VAL A 197 5.29 21.17 -8.91
CA VAL A 197 6.18 21.56 -10.02
C VAL A 197 6.71 23.00 -9.86
N ALA A 198 6.09 23.81 -8.98
CA ALA A 198 6.49 25.18 -8.69
C ALA A 198 7.74 25.34 -7.79
N GLU A 199 8.24 24.31 -7.11
CA GLU A 199 9.34 24.44 -6.13
C GLU A 199 10.72 23.96 -6.63
N TRP A 200 10.82 23.45 -7.87
CA TRP A 200 12.09 22.98 -8.45
C TRP A 200 12.46 23.76 -9.72
N GLY A 201 12.27 25.08 -9.68
CA GLY A 201 12.86 25.99 -10.65
C GLY A 201 14.35 26.18 -10.36
N ASP A 202 15.18 25.73 -11.30
CA ASP A 202 16.60 26.06 -11.53
C ASP A 202 17.51 26.24 -10.31
N SER A 203 18.33 25.21 -10.06
CA SER A 203 19.65 25.35 -9.44
C SER A 203 20.69 24.59 -10.25
#